data_AF-A0A529NRH7-F1
#
_entry.id   AF-A0A529NRH7-F1
#
_cell.length_a   1.000
_cell.length_b   1.000
_cell.length_c   1.000
_cell.angle_alpha   90.00
_cell.angle_beta   90.00
_cell.angle_gamma   90.00
#
_symmetry.space_group_name_H-M   'P 1'
#
loop_
_entity.id
_entity.type
_entity.pdbx_description
1 polymer ?
#
loop_
_entity_poly.entity_id
_entity_poly.type
_entity_poly.pdbx_seq_one_letter_code
_entity_poly.pdbx_strand_id
1 'polypeptide(L)'
;MRKTMTSMLAGIGLVLACGTSVYAQDKELTIFWAEWDPANYLQELVNLYEAESGVKVTVETTPWPDFQTKAFTEFNAKGSAYDMVVGDSQWIGAASEAGHYV
;
A
#
# COMPACT_ATOMS: atom_id res chain seq x y z
N MET A 1 28.13 -43.96 -6.15
CA MET A 1 27.92 -42.64 -6.80
C MET A 1 26.49 -42.41 -7.30
N ARG A 2 25.76 -43.42 -7.81
CA ARG A 2 24.37 -43.22 -8.30
C ARG A 2 23.31 -42.92 -7.23
N LYS A 3 23.47 -43.40 -5.99
CA LYS A 3 22.50 -43.18 -4.89
C LYS A 3 22.62 -41.81 -4.21
N THR A 4 23.77 -41.13 -4.36
CA THR A 4 24.02 -39.81 -3.76
C THR A 4 23.46 -38.66 -4.60
N MET A 5 23.28 -38.88 -5.91
CA MET A 5 22.70 -37.88 -6.82
C MET A 5 21.18 -37.80 -6.73
N THR A 6 20.50 -38.88 -6.34
CA THR A 6 19.03 -38.91 -6.19
C THR A 6 18.57 -38.10 -4.98
N SER A 7 19.36 -38.06 -3.90
CA SER A 7 19.04 -37.30 -2.68
C SER A 7 19.14 -35.78 -2.86
N MET A 8 19.99 -35.31 -3.78
CA MET A 8 20.21 -33.89 -4.03
C MET A 8 19.08 -33.25 -4.84
N LEU A 9 18.44 -34.03 -5.73
CA LEU A 9 17.28 -33.59 -6.52
C LEU A 9 15.99 -33.51 -5.68
N ALA A 10 15.84 -34.35 -4.66
CA ALA A 10 14.70 -34.28 -3.73
C ALA A 10 14.76 -33.05 -2.80
N GLY A 11 15.96 -32.58 -2.45
CA GLY A 11 16.16 -31.39 -1.62
C GLY A 11 15.86 -30.06 -2.31
N ILE A 12 16.03 -30.00 -3.65
CA ILE A 12 15.73 -28.79 -4.44
C ILE A 12 14.21 -28.61 -4.63
N GLY A 13 13.45 -29.71 -4.72
CA GLY A 13 12.00 -29.66 -4.91
C GLY A 13 11.22 -29.09 -3.70
N LEU A 14 11.76 -29.18 -2.49
CA LEU A 14 11.07 -28.72 -1.28
C LEU A 14 11.28 -27.22 -1.01
N VAL A 15 12.38 -26.62 -1.48
CA VAL A 15 12.66 -25.18 -1.32
C VAL A 15 11.78 -24.33 -2.25
N LEU A 16 11.41 -24.85 -3.43
CA LEU A 16 10.47 -24.16 -4.34
C LEU A 16 9.01 -24.19 -3.86
N ALA A 17 8.63 -25.09 -2.94
CA ALA A 17 7.26 -25.21 -2.47
C ALA A 17 6.89 -24.21 -1.35
N CYS A 18 7.88 -23.55 -0.74
CA CYS A 18 7.68 -22.60 0.37
C CYS A 18 7.96 -21.13 -0.01
N GLY A 19 8.30 -20.85 -1.28
CA GLY A 19 8.89 -19.56 -1.69
C GLY A 19 7.92 -18.42 -2.04
N THR A 20 6.60 -18.55 -1.87
CA THR A 20 5.65 -17.53 -2.38
C THR A 20 5.03 -16.61 -1.33
N SER A 21 5.42 -16.66 -0.05
CA SER A 21 4.86 -15.79 1.00
C SER A 21 5.66 -14.51 1.28
N VAL A 22 6.74 -14.24 0.54
CA VAL A 22 7.69 -13.14 0.85
C VAL A 22 7.20 -11.73 0.43
N TYR A 23 6.10 -11.59 -0.31
CA TYR A 23 5.79 -10.28 -0.94
C TYR A 23 4.97 -9.28 -0.10
N ALA A 24 4.43 -9.67 1.05
CA ALA A 24 3.53 -8.82 1.85
C ALA A 24 4.12 -8.34 3.19
N GLN A 25 5.00 -9.12 3.80
CA GLN A 25 5.38 -8.94 5.21
C GLN A 25 6.25 -7.70 5.51
N ASP A 26 6.86 -7.08 4.50
CA ASP A 26 7.76 -5.91 4.67
C ASP A 26 7.18 -4.59 4.16
N LYS A 27 5.92 -4.57 3.69
CA LYS A 27 5.32 -3.37 3.12
C LYS A 27 4.53 -2.61 4.18
N GLU A 28 4.98 -1.40 4.49
CA GLU A 28 4.16 -0.38 5.14
C GLU A 28 3.55 0.49 4.04
N LEU A 29 2.24 0.73 4.10
CA LEU A 29 1.51 1.61 3.18
C LEU A 29 0.95 2.81 3.95
N THR A 30 0.98 3.98 3.34
CA THR A 30 0.36 5.19 3.88
C THR A 30 -0.78 5.65 2.96
N ILE A 31 -1.99 5.71 3.51
CA ILE A 31 -3.17 6.29 2.86
C ILE A 31 -3.38 7.70 3.40
N PHE A 32 -3.49 8.69 2.53
CA PHE A 32 -3.80 10.07 2.90
C PHE A 32 -5.27 10.41 2.61
N TRP A 33 -5.92 11.06 3.58
CA TRP A 33 -7.31 11.52 3.43
C TRP A 33 -7.60 12.80 4.24
N ALA A 34 -8.77 13.39 4.00
CA ALA A 34 -9.31 14.43 4.86
C ALA A 34 -9.75 13.83 6.20
N GLU A 35 -9.67 14.65 7.25
CA GLU A 35 -10.13 14.28 8.58
C GLU A 35 -11.66 14.38 8.67
N TRP A 36 -12.29 13.23 8.92
CA TRP A 36 -13.71 13.07 9.18
C TRP A 36 -13.99 11.65 9.69
N ASP A 37 -15.17 11.38 10.26
CA ASP A 37 -15.47 10.11 10.94
C ASP A 37 -15.17 8.85 10.11
N PRO A 38 -15.48 8.79 8.80
CA PRO A 38 -15.11 7.65 7.95
C PRO A 38 -13.61 7.39 7.81
N ALA A 39 -12.74 8.39 7.94
CA ALA A 39 -11.29 8.16 7.94
C ALA A 39 -10.85 7.35 9.18
N ASN A 40 -11.53 7.54 10.32
CA ASN A 40 -11.28 6.75 11.53
C ASN A 40 -11.67 5.28 11.30
N TYR A 41 -12.84 5.04 10.69
CA TYR A 41 -13.27 3.68 10.33
C TYR A 41 -12.38 3.05 9.26
N LEU A 42 -11.81 3.84 8.34
CA LEU A 42 -10.83 3.33 7.40
C LEU A 42 -9.58 2.81 8.12
N GLN A 43 -9.12 3.49 9.18
CA GLN A 43 -8.02 2.97 9.99
C GLN A 43 -8.37 1.63 10.64
N GLU A 44 -9.59 1.47 11.16
CA GLU A 44 -10.07 0.18 11.70
C GLU A 44 -10.09 -0.91 10.63
N LEU A 45 -10.59 -0.60 9.43
CA LEU A 45 -10.65 -1.53 8.31
C LEU A 45 -9.25 -1.98 7.89
N VAL A 46 -8.29 -1.07 7.79
CA VAL A 46 -6.93 -1.45 7.39
C VAL A 46 -6.17 -2.20 8.48
N ASN A 47 -6.55 -2.05 9.77
CA ASN A 47 -6.03 -2.90 10.84
C ASN A 47 -6.52 -4.35 10.67
N LEU A 48 -7.76 -4.56 10.22
CA LEU A 48 -8.26 -5.91 9.88
C LEU A 48 -7.51 -6.47 8.67
N TYR A 49 -7.26 -5.63 7.66
CA TYR A 49 -6.45 -6.00 6.51
C TYR A 49 -5.01 -6.38 6.91
N GLU A 50 -4.39 -5.67 7.84
CA GLU A 50 -3.08 -6.02 8.40
C GLU A 50 -3.12 -7.38 9.09
N ALA A 51 -4.16 -7.69 9.87
CA ALA A 51 -4.29 -8.99 10.53
C ALA A 51 -4.42 -10.16 9.53
N GLU A 52 -5.03 -9.94 8.36
CA GLU A 52 -5.21 -10.96 7.32
C GLU A 52 -3.99 -11.10 6.39
N SER A 53 -3.33 -9.98 6.06
CA SER A 53 -2.30 -9.94 5.02
C SER A 53 -0.88 -9.80 5.58
N GLY A 54 -0.73 -9.30 6.80
CA GLY A 54 0.53 -8.87 7.40
C GLY A 54 1.10 -7.57 6.80
N VAL A 55 0.34 -6.85 5.98
CA VAL A 55 0.73 -5.54 5.43
C VAL A 55 0.25 -4.45 6.38
N LYS A 56 1.18 -3.67 6.93
CA LYS A 56 0.83 -2.56 7.81
C LYS A 56 0.37 -1.35 7.00
N VAL A 57 -0.73 -0.75 7.41
CA VAL A 57 -1.31 0.41 6.71
C VAL A 57 -1.66 1.52 7.70
N THR A 58 -1.21 2.73 7.41
CA THR A 58 -1.50 3.93 8.21
C THR A 58 -2.39 4.89 7.42
N VAL A 59 -3.48 5.34 8.02
CA VAL A 59 -4.32 6.42 7.49
C VAL A 59 -3.86 7.74 8.08
N GLU A 60 -3.15 8.54 7.29
CA GLU A 60 -2.81 9.92 7.66
C GLU A 60 -3.96 10.85 7.27
N THR A 61 -4.40 11.67 8.22
CA THR A 61 -5.44 12.66 8.00
C THR A 61 -4.89 14.10 8.03
N THR A 62 -5.63 15.02 7.43
CA THR A 62 -5.45 16.47 7.62
C THR A 62 -6.82 17.15 7.67
N PRO A 63 -6.97 18.30 8.33
CA PRO A 63 -8.23 19.05 8.30
C PRO A 63 -8.72 19.31 6.87
N TRP A 64 -10.03 19.19 6.65
CA TRP A 64 -10.66 19.40 5.34
C TRP A 64 -10.20 20.65 4.58
N PRO A 65 -10.09 21.84 5.22
CA PRO A 65 -9.64 23.06 4.54
C PRO A 65 -8.23 22.95 3.93
N ASP A 66 -7.38 22.09 4.47
CA ASP A 66 -5.99 21.93 4.06
C ASP A 66 -5.79 20.74 3.10
N PHE A 67 -6.78 19.85 2.99
CA PHE A 67 -6.65 18.57 2.31
C PHE A 67 -6.21 18.70 0.86
N GLN A 68 -6.92 19.52 0.07
CA GLN A 68 -6.59 19.72 -1.34
C GLN A 68 -5.19 20.33 -1.49
N THR A 69 -4.87 21.37 -0.71
CA THR A 69 -3.57 22.04 -0.77
C THR A 69 -2.43 21.07 -0.48
N LYS A 70 -2.55 20.25 0.57
CA LYS A 70 -1.54 19.27 0.95
C LYS A 70 -1.39 18.16 -0.10
N ALA A 71 -2.51 17.65 -0.62
CA ALA A 71 -2.45 16.63 -1.68
C ALA A 71 -1.81 17.14 -2.97
N PHE A 72 -2.19 18.33 -3.46
CA PHE A 72 -1.58 18.90 -4.66
C PHE A 72 -0.13 19.31 -4.45
N THR A 73 0.27 19.67 -3.23
CA THR A 73 1.69 19.92 -2.94
C THR A 73 2.51 18.66 -3.19
N GLU A 74 2.04 17.51 -2.70
CA GLU A 74 2.70 16.22 -2.91
C GLU A 74 2.67 15.77 -4.37
N PHE A 75 1.51 15.91 -5.03
CA PHE A 75 1.34 15.57 -6.44
C PHE A 75 2.26 16.37 -7.36
N ASN A 76 2.35 17.68 -7.15
CA ASN A 76 3.23 18.56 -7.93
C ASN A 76 4.71 18.27 -7.65
N ALA A 77 5.05 17.89 -6.41
CA ALA A 77 6.39 17.45 -6.05
C ALA A 77 6.76 16.09 -6.63
N LYS A 78 5.78 15.31 -7.13
CA LYS A 78 5.93 13.89 -7.47
C LYS A 78 6.55 13.10 -6.32
N GLY A 79 6.14 13.44 -5.10
CA GLY A 79 6.69 12.83 -3.91
C GLY A 79 6.14 11.41 -3.70
N SER A 80 6.64 10.78 -2.65
CA SER A 80 6.30 9.41 -2.27
C SER A 80 5.89 9.33 -0.79
N ALA A 81 5.37 10.42 -0.22
CA ALA A 81 4.88 10.43 1.15
C ALA A 81 3.66 9.53 1.32
N TYR A 82 2.85 9.37 0.27
CA TYR A 82 1.60 8.63 0.29
C TYR A 82 1.55 7.60 -0.84
N ASP A 83 1.21 6.36 -0.48
CA ASP A 83 0.98 5.28 -1.43
C ASP A 83 -0.41 5.36 -2.06
N MET A 84 -1.36 5.96 -1.35
CA MET A 84 -2.72 6.20 -1.82
C MET A 84 -3.25 7.52 -1.28
N VAL A 85 -4.00 8.25 -2.09
CA VAL A 85 -4.78 9.40 -1.66
C VAL A 85 -6.25 9.11 -1.94
N VAL A 86 -7.11 9.22 -0.93
CA VAL A 86 -8.55 9.14 -1.14
C VAL A 86 -9.02 10.47 -1.75
N GLY A 87 -8.97 10.54 -3.08
CA GLY A 87 -9.27 11.76 -3.84
C GLY A 87 -10.69 12.27 -3.61
N ASP A 88 -10.86 13.59 -3.65
CA ASP A 88 -12.18 14.22 -3.57
C ASP A 88 -12.69 14.68 -4.96
N SER A 89 -14.00 14.54 -5.13
CA SER A 89 -14.70 14.76 -6.40
C SER A 89 -14.53 16.18 -6.97
N GLN A 90 -14.26 17.18 -6.13
CA GLN A 90 -14.16 18.58 -6.57
C GLN A 90 -12.90 18.84 -7.40
N TRP A 91 -11.89 18.00 -7.28
CA TRP A 91 -10.57 18.20 -7.91
C TRP A 91 -10.09 17.02 -8.76
N ILE A 92 -10.88 15.95 -8.86
CA ILE A 92 -10.52 14.77 -9.65
C ILE A 92 -10.26 15.11 -11.13
N GLY A 93 -11.03 16.04 -11.72
CA GLY A 93 -10.83 16.50 -13.10
C GLY A 93 -9.49 17.22 -13.27
N ALA A 94 -9.20 18.18 -12.38
CA ALA A 94 -7.95 18.92 -12.41
C ALA A 94 -6.72 18.01 -12.19
N ALA A 95 -6.81 17.06 -11.26
CA ALA A 95 -5.72 16.11 -11.01
C ALA A 95 -5.52 15.12 -12.17
N SER A 96 -6.60 14.72 -12.86
CA SER A 96 -6.52 13.90 -14.06
C SER A 96 -5.87 14.64 -15.23
N GLU A 97 -6.30 15.87 -15.52
CA GLU A 97 -5.70 16.70 -16.58
C GLU A 97 -4.23 17.02 -16.32
N ALA A 98 -3.85 17.17 -15.04
CA ALA A 98 -2.47 17.35 -14.62
C ALA A 98 -1.63 16.06 -14.66
N GLY A 99 -2.23 14.90 -14.97
CA GLY A 99 -1.55 13.62 -15.11
C GLY A 99 -1.12 12.98 -13.79
N HIS A 100 -1.83 13.24 -12.69
CA HIS A 100 -1.54 12.63 -11.39
C HIS A 100 -2.17 11.24 -11.21
N TYR A 101 -3.10 10.87 -12.08
CA TYR A 101 -3.68 9.53 -12.15
C TYR A 101 -3.21 8.84 -13.43
N VAL A 102 -2.95 7.53 -13.34
CA VAL A 102 -2.41 6.69 -14.43
C VAL A 102 -3.49 5.75 -14.96
#